data_AF-A0A6A6YMX3-F1
#
_entry.id   AF-A0A6A6YMX3-F1
#
_cell.length_a   1.000
_cell.length_b   1.000
_cell.length_c   1.000
_cell.angle_alpha   90.00
_cell.angle_beta   90.00
_cell.angle_gamma   90.00
#
_symmetry.space_group_name_H-M   'P 1'
#
loop_
_entity.id
_entity.type
_entity.pdbx_description
1 polymer ?
#
loop_
_entity_poly.entity_id
_entity_poly.type
_entity_poly.pdbx_seq_one_letter_code
_entity_poly.pdbx_strand_id
1 'polypeptide(L)'
;MSLTFTHRSRVGSALLTFTGSARYISSTSHLNPAEFRLFCEHIESKSRLPPKPISQKFPLLQFLQPQIHCPESSAWVALENNNHQNCLLRDSVLKVVSWNIDWFSPSPLDRASAALGHLEEHFGTVPGNLVVMLQEVCHESLQAILENSWVQ
;
A
#
# COMPACT_ATOMS: atom_id res chain seq x y z
N MET A 1 4.23 17.93 -54.70
CA MET A 1 3.93 19.20 -54.01
C MET A 1 4.23 19.00 -52.54
N SER A 2 5.31 19.60 -52.07
CA SER A 2 5.70 19.64 -50.66
C SER A 2 4.89 20.71 -49.93
N LEU A 3 4.40 20.43 -48.73
CA LEU A 3 4.19 21.43 -47.69
C LEU A 3 4.45 20.83 -46.30
N THR A 4 5.06 21.67 -45.48
CA THR A 4 5.82 21.36 -44.28
C THR A 4 5.02 21.78 -43.03
N PHE A 5 5.11 20.95 -41.98
CA PHE A 5 4.88 21.15 -40.54
C PHE A 5 4.01 22.31 -39.99
N THR A 6 3.11 21.96 -39.07
CA THR A 6 2.99 22.73 -37.81
C THR A 6 2.65 21.81 -36.64
N HIS A 7 3.57 21.78 -35.68
CA HIS A 7 3.48 21.07 -34.41
C HIS A 7 2.38 21.68 -33.53
N ARG A 8 1.35 20.90 -33.18
CA ARG A 8 0.47 21.19 -32.04
C ARG A 8 0.46 19.97 -31.14
N SER A 9 1.29 20.04 -30.10
CA SER A 9 1.19 19.18 -28.92
C SER A 9 -0.18 19.42 -28.29
N ARG A 10 -1.13 18.52 -28.57
CA ARG A 10 -2.35 18.39 -27.76
C ARG A 10 -1.96 17.52 -26.57
N VAL A 11 -1.87 18.15 -25.40
CA VAL A 11 -1.92 17.47 -24.11
C VAL A 11 -3.24 16.70 -24.09
N GLY A 12 -3.15 15.39 -24.31
CA GLY A 12 -4.29 14.50 -24.25
C GLY A 12 -4.78 14.45 -22.81
N SER A 13 -5.97 14.99 -22.56
CA SER A 13 -6.77 14.60 -21.41
C SER A 13 -7.10 13.12 -21.61
N ALA A 14 -6.34 12.24 -20.95
CA ALA A 14 -6.65 10.83 -20.90
C ALA A 14 -7.84 10.65 -19.94
N LEU A 15 -9.05 10.77 -20.48
CA LEU A 15 -10.26 10.36 -19.80
C LEU A 15 -10.27 8.82 -19.76
N LEU A 16 -9.73 8.24 -18.68
CA LEU A 16 -9.84 6.82 -18.39
C LEU A 16 -11.30 6.50 -18.07
N THR A 17 -12.07 6.11 -19.08
CA THR A 17 -13.41 5.56 -18.90
C THR A 17 -13.28 4.05 -18.74
N PHE A 18 -13.45 3.56 -17.51
CA PHE A 18 -13.51 2.13 -17.21
C PHE A 18 -14.91 1.81 -16.71
N THR A 19 -15.63 1.01 -17.48
CA THR A 19 -16.97 0.52 -17.15
C THR A 19 -16.84 -0.63 -16.15
N GLY A 20 -17.03 -0.33 -14.86
CA GLY A 20 -17.11 -1.33 -13.80
C GLY A 20 -17.55 -0.68 -12.50
N SER A 21 -18.66 -1.13 -11.94
CA SER A 21 -19.28 -0.61 -10.72
C SER A 21 -18.49 -1.03 -9.47
N ALA A 22 -17.23 -0.62 -9.37
CA ALA A 22 -16.52 -0.51 -8.10
C ALA A 22 -16.68 0.94 -7.61
N ARG A 23 -17.07 1.16 -6.35
CA ARG A 23 -17.02 2.51 -5.76
C ARG A 23 -15.55 2.92 -5.73
N TYR A 24 -15.15 3.70 -6.72
CA TYR A 24 -13.79 4.20 -6.85
C TYR A 24 -13.59 5.26 -5.77
N ILE A 25 -12.85 4.92 -4.72
CA ILE A 25 -12.26 5.92 -3.84
C ILE A 25 -11.13 6.55 -4.66
N SER A 26 -11.46 7.60 -5.41
CA SER A 26 -10.43 8.44 -6.01
C SER A 26 -9.67 9.08 -4.86
N SER A 27 -8.38 8.74 -4.72
CA SER A 27 -7.49 9.25 -3.67
C SER A 27 -7.41 10.80 -3.62
N THR A 28 -7.97 11.48 -4.62
CA THR A 28 -7.97 12.94 -4.73
C THR A 28 -9.36 13.57 -4.82
N SER A 29 -10.46 12.81 -4.71
CA SER A 29 -11.82 13.39 -4.86
C SER A 29 -12.23 14.31 -3.72
N HIS A 30 -11.54 14.25 -2.58
CA HIS A 30 -11.75 15.13 -1.44
C HIS A 30 -10.90 16.41 -1.51
N LEU A 31 -9.95 16.49 -2.46
CA LEU A 31 -9.09 17.65 -2.60
C LEU A 31 -9.80 18.78 -3.32
N ASN A 32 -9.66 19.99 -2.79
CA ASN A 32 -10.06 21.18 -3.53
C ASN A 32 -9.09 21.43 -4.71
N PRO A 33 -9.45 22.29 -5.68
CA PRO A 33 -8.63 22.51 -6.88
C PRO A 33 -7.20 23.01 -6.61
N ALA A 34 -6.97 23.74 -5.52
CA ALA A 34 -5.64 24.22 -5.14
C ALA A 34 -4.80 23.09 -4.53
N GLU A 35 -5.39 22.28 -3.66
CA GLU A 35 -4.74 21.10 -3.07
C GLU A 35 -4.38 20.06 -4.13
N PHE A 36 -5.28 19.81 -5.08
CA PHE A 36 -5.03 18.91 -6.19
C PHE A 36 -3.86 19.39 -7.06
N ARG A 37 -3.74 20.71 -7.28
CA ARG A 37 -2.62 21.29 -8.02
C ARG A 37 -1.29 21.07 -7.29
N LEU A 38 -1.24 21.36 -6.00
CA LEU A 38 -0.03 21.14 -5.18
C LEU A 38 0.37 19.66 -5.13
N PHE A 39 -0.62 18.76 -5.07
CA PHE A 39 -0.39 17.32 -5.16
C PHE A 39 0.24 16.93 -6.51
N CYS A 40 -0.30 17.42 -7.63
CA CYS A 40 0.28 17.19 -8.96
C CYS A 40 1.72 17.73 -9.05
N GLU A 41 1.97 18.96 -8.59
CA GLU A 41 3.31 19.55 -8.58
C GLU A 41 4.30 18.72 -7.73
N HIS A 42 3.85 18.19 -6.59
CA HIS A 42 4.64 17.30 -5.74
C HIS A 42 5.01 16.00 -6.46
N ILE A 43 4.02 15.31 -7.05
CA ILE A 43 4.25 14.05 -7.78
C ILE A 43 5.19 14.30 -8.97
N GLU A 44 4.95 15.37 -9.73
CA GLU A 44 5.81 15.76 -10.85
C GLU A 44 7.24 16.06 -10.40
N SER A 45 7.43 16.63 -9.21
CA SER A 45 8.77 16.91 -8.66
C SER A 45 9.54 15.62 -8.34
N LYS A 46 8.83 14.55 -7.92
CA LYS A 46 9.40 13.24 -7.61
C LYS A 46 9.74 12.43 -8.86
N SER A 47 9.03 12.66 -9.97
CA SER A 47 9.20 11.92 -11.23
C SER A 47 10.30 12.47 -12.16
N ARG A 48 10.99 13.57 -11.80
CA ARG A 48 11.99 14.21 -12.69
C ARG A 48 13.30 13.46 -12.87
N LEU A 49 13.54 12.42 -12.08
CA LEU A 49 14.73 11.59 -12.25
C LEU A 49 14.37 10.40 -13.14
N PRO A 50 15.07 10.19 -14.28
CA PRO A 50 14.91 8.96 -15.02
C PRO A 50 15.21 7.79 -14.06
N PRO A 51 14.42 6.70 -14.10
CA PRO A 51 14.66 5.55 -13.22
C PRO A 51 16.08 5.06 -13.47
N LYS A 52 16.96 5.25 -12.49
CA LYS A 52 18.27 4.64 -12.54
C LYS A 52 18.07 3.14 -12.40
N PRO A 53 18.59 2.31 -13.33
CA PRO A 53 18.58 0.87 -13.15
C PRO A 53 19.21 0.56 -11.79
N ILE A 54 18.42 -0.05 -10.91
CA ILE A 54 18.94 -0.55 -9.64
C ILE A 54 19.95 -1.62 -10.01
N SER A 55 21.21 -1.42 -9.63
CA SER A 55 22.24 -2.45 -9.81
C SER A 55 21.80 -3.65 -9.00
N GLN A 56 21.34 -4.71 -9.69
CA GLN A 56 21.02 -6.00 -9.10
C GLN A 56 22.30 -6.74 -8.70
N LYS A 57 23.16 -6.13 -7.89
CA LYS A 57 24.10 -6.93 -7.11
C LYS A 57 23.24 -7.86 -6.29
N PHE A 58 23.41 -9.17 -6.45
CA PHE A 58 22.77 -10.14 -5.59
C PHE A 58 23.06 -9.72 -4.16
N PRO A 59 22.05 -9.27 -3.39
CA PRO A 59 22.29 -8.98 -2.00
C PRO A 59 22.82 -10.27 -1.37
N LEU A 60 23.86 -10.16 -0.55
CA LEU A 60 24.28 -11.28 0.28
C LEU A 60 23.03 -11.80 0.99
N LEU A 61 22.86 -13.13 1.01
CA LEU A 61 21.74 -13.76 1.71
C LEU A 61 21.79 -13.30 3.17
N GLN A 62 20.90 -12.37 3.51
CA GLN A 62 20.67 -11.97 4.89
C GLN A 62 19.60 -12.90 5.42
N PHE A 63 19.96 -13.66 6.46
CA PHE A 63 18.98 -14.41 7.23
C PHE A 63 18.16 -13.38 8.01
N LEU A 64 16.96 -13.09 7.50
CA LEU A 64 15.98 -12.32 8.25
C LEU A 64 15.46 -13.21 9.38
N GLN A 65 15.42 -12.66 10.59
CA GLN A 65 14.73 -13.26 11.72
C GLN A 65 13.42 -12.51 11.90
N PRO A 66 12.29 -13.04 11.42
CA PRO A 66 11.00 -12.41 11.59
C PRO A 66 10.74 -12.17 13.08
N GLN A 67 10.13 -11.05 13.39
CA GLN A 67 9.72 -10.71 14.75
C GLN A 67 8.19 -10.63 14.79
N ILE A 68 7.63 -10.99 15.93
CA ILE A 68 6.20 -10.88 16.23
C ILE A 68 6.03 -10.03 17.48
N HIS A 69 5.02 -9.17 17.49
CA HIS A 69 4.68 -8.38 18.67
C HIS A 69 3.95 -9.26 19.68
N CYS A 70 4.45 -9.32 20.91
CA CYS A 70 3.83 -10.04 22.03
C CYS A 70 3.05 -9.03 22.90
N PRO A 71 1.70 -9.07 22.91
CA PRO A 71 0.89 -8.14 23.68
C PRO A 71 1.19 -8.16 25.18
N GLU A 72 1.46 -9.35 25.75
CA GLU A 72 1.67 -9.55 27.18
C GLU A 72 2.93 -8.86 27.70
N SER A 73 3.97 -8.81 26.87
CA SER A 73 5.25 -8.16 27.19
C SER A 73 5.42 -6.80 26.55
N SER A 74 4.48 -6.38 25.69
CA SER A 74 4.57 -5.17 24.86
C SER A 74 5.93 -5.05 24.15
N ALA A 75 6.42 -6.18 23.63
CA ALA A 75 7.74 -6.28 23.04
C ALA A 75 7.72 -7.08 21.73
N TRP A 76 8.67 -6.77 20.85
CA TRP A 76 8.95 -7.56 19.66
C TRP A 76 9.86 -8.73 20.02
N VAL A 77 9.41 -9.95 19.76
CA VAL A 77 10.15 -11.18 20.03
C VAL A 77 10.43 -11.90 18.72
N ALA A 78 11.49 -12.69 18.68
CA ALA A 78 11.78 -13.52 17.51
C ALA A 78 10.66 -14.55 17.29
N LEU A 79 10.23 -14.69 16.04
CA LEU A 79 9.32 -15.76 15.65
C LEU A 79 10.09 -17.09 15.68
N GLU A 80 9.78 -17.95 16.65
CA GLU A 80 10.40 -19.27 16.76
C GLU A 80 9.84 -20.22 15.69
N ASN A 81 10.73 -20.95 15.00
CA ASN A 81 10.38 -21.85 13.89
C ASN A 81 9.61 -23.12 14.31
N ASN A 82 9.27 -23.30 15.59
CA ASN A 82 8.93 -24.61 16.14
C ASN A 82 7.46 -25.01 15.99
N ASN A 83 6.57 -24.12 15.53
CA ASN A 83 5.13 -24.42 15.38
C ASN A 83 4.75 -24.70 13.93
N HIS A 84 5.27 -25.79 13.36
CA HIS A 84 4.84 -26.34 12.07
C HIS A 84 3.37 -26.84 12.06
N GLN A 85 2.67 -26.76 13.19
CA GLN A 85 1.30 -27.28 13.34
C GLN A 85 0.24 -26.44 12.63
N ASN A 86 0.54 -25.19 12.26
CA ASN A 86 -0.41 -24.27 11.62
C ASN A 86 -0.04 -23.89 10.18
N CYS A 87 0.74 -24.73 9.50
CA CYS A 87 1.05 -24.50 8.09
C CYS A 87 -0.21 -24.68 7.22
N LEU A 88 -0.39 -23.82 6.22
CA LEU A 88 -1.43 -23.99 5.23
C LEU A 88 -1.31 -25.36 4.56
N LEU A 89 -2.45 -26.03 4.36
CA LEU A 89 -2.47 -27.29 3.63
C LEU A 89 -1.95 -27.06 2.21
N ARG A 90 -1.30 -28.08 1.66
CA ARG A 90 -0.94 -28.10 0.24
C ARG A 90 -2.21 -27.81 -0.59
N ASP A 91 -2.05 -27.01 -1.63
CA ASP A 91 -3.12 -26.52 -2.53
C ASP A 91 -4.09 -25.50 -1.91
N SER A 92 -3.82 -25.00 -0.69
CA SER A 92 -4.54 -23.84 -0.15
C SER A 92 -4.16 -22.56 -0.90
N VAL A 93 -5.14 -21.68 -1.09
CA VAL A 93 -4.90 -20.33 -1.62
C VAL A 93 -4.48 -19.41 -0.48
N LEU A 94 -3.31 -18.79 -0.62
CA LEU A 94 -2.85 -17.68 0.21
C LEU A 94 -3.10 -16.36 -0.54
N LYS A 95 -3.83 -15.44 0.08
CA LYS A 95 -4.02 -14.08 -0.43
C LYS A 95 -2.96 -13.20 0.21
N VAL A 96 -2.29 -12.38 -0.60
CA VAL A 96 -1.26 -11.45 -0.12
C VAL A 96 -1.62 -10.05 -0.59
N VAL A 97 -1.64 -9.11 0.35
CA VAL A 97 -1.80 -7.67 0.09
C VAL A 97 -0.53 -6.97 0.52
N SER A 98 -0.04 -6.06 -0.34
CA SER A 98 1.10 -5.20 -0.03
C SER A 98 0.68 -3.76 -0.30
N TRP A 99 0.68 -2.90 0.72
CA TRP A 99 0.14 -1.56 0.61
C TRP A 99 0.92 -0.54 1.46
N ASN A 100 1.43 0.50 0.80
CA ASN A 100 1.93 1.70 1.46
C ASN A 100 0.75 2.58 1.91
N ILE A 101 0.63 2.81 3.22
CA ILE A 101 -0.46 3.57 3.82
C ILE A 101 -0.08 5.00 4.19
N ASP A 102 1.13 5.45 3.85
CA ASP A 102 1.52 6.83 4.08
C ASP A 102 0.89 7.76 3.04
N TRP A 103 0.29 8.82 3.55
CA TRP A 103 -0.38 9.85 2.75
C TRP A 103 -0.43 11.16 3.53
N PHE A 104 -0.66 12.27 2.82
CA PHE A 104 -0.67 13.60 3.44
C PHE A 104 -1.86 13.82 4.40
N SER A 105 -2.96 13.08 4.23
CA SER A 105 -4.21 13.22 4.98
C SER A 105 -5.04 11.93 4.85
N PRO A 106 -5.92 11.54 5.79
CA PRO A 106 -6.13 12.07 7.15
C PRO A 106 -4.93 11.76 8.07
N SER A 107 -5.09 11.86 9.39
CA SER A 107 -4.02 11.54 10.36
C SER A 107 -3.54 10.09 10.18
N PRO A 108 -2.30 9.72 10.59
CA PRO A 108 -1.80 8.36 10.40
C PRO A 108 -2.68 7.28 11.05
N LEU A 109 -3.25 7.57 12.23
CA LEU A 109 -4.20 6.70 12.92
C LEU A 109 -5.47 6.48 12.10
N ASP A 110 -6.04 7.55 11.53
CA ASP A 110 -7.24 7.46 10.68
C ASP A 110 -6.95 6.70 9.39
N ARG A 111 -5.77 6.91 8.79
CA ARG A 111 -5.33 6.19 7.57
C ARG A 111 -5.23 4.69 7.83
N ALA A 112 -4.58 4.30 8.92
CA ALA A 112 -4.46 2.90 9.31
C ALA A 112 -5.83 2.28 9.57
N SER A 113 -6.69 2.97 10.32
CA SER A 113 -8.05 2.50 10.62
C SER A 113 -8.90 2.34 9.35
N ALA A 114 -8.84 3.31 8.43
CA ALA A 114 -9.55 3.26 7.16
C ALA A 114 -9.01 2.15 6.25
N ALA A 115 -7.69 1.95 6.21
CA ALA A 115 -7.08 0.87 5.45
C ALA A 115 -7.54 -0.51 5.97
N LEU A 116 -7.55 -0.71 7.29
CA LEU A 116 -8.04 -1.95 7.91
C LEU A 116 -9.53 -2.16 7.63
N GLY A 117 -10.37 -1.14 7.78
CA GLY A 117 -11.80 -1.23 7.44
C GLY A 117 -12.04 -1.58 5.97
N HIS A 118 -11.23 -1.03 5.06
CA HIS A 118 -11.31 -1.38 3.64
C HIS A 118 -10.91 -2.83 3.37
N LEU A 119 -9.86 -3.32 4.04
CA LEU A 119 -9.42 -4.70 3.90
C LEU A 119 -10.45 -5.68 4.50
N GLU A 120 -11.02 -5.36 5.66
CA GLU A 120 -12.10 -6.14 6.27
C GLU A 120 -13.34 -6.19 5.38
N GLU A 121 -13.78 -5.07 4.80
CA GLU A 121 -14.91 -5.05 3.86
C GLU A 121 -14.63 -5.93 2.63
N HIS A 122 -13.40 -5.92 2.13
CA HIS A 122 -13.04 -6.63 0.90
C HIS A 122 -12.80 -8.14 1.10
N PHE A 123 -12.21 -8.52 2.23
CA PHE A 123 -11.82 -9.91 2.53
C PHE A 123 -12.76 -10.61 3.50
N GLY A 124 -13.71 -9.89 4.09
CA GLY A 124 -14.65 -10.36 5.08
C GLY A 124 -14.16 -10.19 6.52
N THR A 125 -15.10 -10.28 7.47
CA THR A 125 -14.85 -10.17 8.91
C THR A 125 -13.96 -11.30 9.46
N VAL A 126 -13.87 -12.42 8.73
CA VAL A 126 -12.96 -13.53 9.03
C VAL A 126 -11.92 -13.59 7.91
N PRO A 127 -10.68 -13.10 8.13
CA PRO A 127 -9.70 -12.89 7.05
C PRO A 127 -9.20 -14.18 6.39
N GLY A 128 -9.30 -15.33 7.07
CA GLY A 128 -8.87 -16.63 6.54
C GLY A 128 -7.37 -16.64 6.22
N ASN A 129 -7.00 -17.17 5.05
CA ASN A 129 -5.60 -17.23 4.59
C ASN A 129 -5.17 -15.91 3.93
N LEU A 130 -5.09 -14.83 4.70
CA LEU A 130 -4.72 -13.49 4.24
C LEU A 130 -3.46 -13.01 4.95
N VAL A 131 -2.49 -12.53 4.19
CA VAL A 131 -1.31 -11.81 4.70
C VAL A 131 -1.36 -10.39 4.18
N VAL A 132 -1.26 -9.42 5.10
CA VAL A 132 -1.22 -7.99 4.77
C VAL A 132 0.15 -7.44 5.17
N MET A 133 0.83 -6.83 4.22
CA MET A 133 2.10 -6.14 4.42
C MET A 133 1.88 -4.65 4.23
N LEU A 134 1.99 -3.88 5.31
CA LEU A 134 1.83 -2.43 5.28
C LEU A 134 3.21 -1.76 5.27
N GLN A 135 3.40 -0.77 4.41
CA GLN A 135 4.62 0.05 4.36
C GLN A 135 4.37 1.47 4.87
N GLU A 136 5.46 2.11 5.30
CA GLU A 136 5.48 3.47 5.86
C GLU A 136 4.53 3.63 7.06
N VAL A 137 4.47 2.59 7.88
CA VAL A 137 3.72 2.55 9.14
C VAL A 137 4.51 3.32 10.20
N CYS A 138 3.97 4.47 10.64
CA CYS A 138 4.50 5.20 11.79
C CYS A 138 3.96 4.66 13.11
N HIS A 139 4.37 5.26 14.23
CA HIS A 139 4.00 4.76 15.57
C HIS A 139 2.48 4.78 15.82
N GLU A 140 1.82 5.86 15.43
CA GLU A 140 0.37 6.05 15.59
C GLU A 140 -0.42 5.07 14.71
N SER A 141 0.05 4.82 13.48
CA SER A 141 -0.52 3.81 12.61
C SER A 141 -0.34 2.40 13.20
N LEU A 142 0.83 2.11 13.77
CA LEU A 142 1.12 0.82 14.39
C LEU A 142 0.21 0.58 15.60
N GLN A 143 -0.01 1.59 16.44
CA GLN A 143 -0.94 1.51 17.55
C GLN A 143 -2.35 1.15 17.07
N ALA A 144 -2.85 1.85 16.05
CA ALA A 144 -4.17 1.56 15.48
C ALA A 144 -4.27 0.14 14.91
N ILE A 145 -3.18 -0.39 14.33
CA ILE A 145 -3.12 -1.77 13.82
C ILE A 145 -3.17 -2.78 14.97
N LEU A 146 -2.40 -2.57 16.03
CA LEU A 146 -2.31 -3.49 17.17
C LEU A 146 -3.59 -3.49 18.03
N GLU A 147 -4.32 -2.38 18.07
CA GLU A 147 -5.60 -2.26 18.81
C GLU A 147 -6.81 -2.79 18.02
N ASN A 148 -6.66 -3.07 16.73
CA ASN A 148 -7.76 -3.50 15.88
C ASN A 148 -8.03 -5.01 16.02
N SER A 149 -9.27 -5.38 16.40
CA SER A 149 -9.67 -6.77 16.65
C SER A 149 -9.70 -7.67 15.41
N TRP A 150 -9.67 -7.09 14.21
CA TRP A 150 -9.59 -7.85 12.95
C TRP A 150 -8.16 -8.35 12.68
N VAL A 151 -7.16 -7.70 13.27
CA VAL A 151 -5.75 -8.11 13.22
C VAL A 151 -5.51 -9.18 14.29
N GLN A 152 -4.86 -10.28 13.90
CA GLN A 152 -4.67 -11.48 14.72
C GLN A 152 -3.19 -11.76 14.99
#